data_AF-A0A9D0H0V8-F1
#
_entry.id   AF-A0A9D0H0V8-F1
#
_cell.length_a   1.000
_cell.length_b   1.000
_cell.length_c   1.000
_cell.angle_alpha   90.00
_cell.angle_beta   90.00
_cell.angle_gamma   90.00
#
_symmetry.space_group_name_H-M   'P 1'
#
loop_
_entity.id
_entity.type
_entity.pdbx_description
1 polymer ?
#
loop_
_entity_poly.entity_id
_entity_poly.type
_entity_poly.pdbx_seq_one_letter_code
_entity_poly.pdbx_strand_id
1 'polypeptide(L)'
;YSLISNKNKMFRKFHKFTNSVVILDEVQSIPHKYWLVLKEILTKMAERFNFYVILSTATQPFIFEKNSFTEILNSKPYFEVLNRYEIKIDKTPKTINDLYDSLHLEKDKRYLFIMNTVGSAKDFFSLLKKDFLDDVIFLSTHLIPKERLKRINLLKNNRKKIAVSTQLVEAGVDIDFDVVFRDFAPLDSLNQSAGRCNREGKKEKGHFYVINLKDKNHGRFYHSYIYDPVLINATKEILKKEKYQEKDILKLINQYYKRLGEIKSDKVSQDLLQMLYSLKFDGEREKNKINSINDFVLIEEDYYKEDVFIEIDEDAQKVWQEFAKILHISDIFERKKAFDSIKAEFYQYVVSVPVNKNTPPVQNNFYYVPLSNLDDYYDLETGFKVEGDLYFSV
;
A
#
# COMPACT_ATOMS: atom_id res chain seq x y z
N TYR A 1 15.39 8.07 6.39
CA TYR A 1 16.75 7.79 5.88
C TYR A 1 17.70 8.98 5.93
N SER A 2 17.44 10.14 5.32
CA SER A 2 18.44 11.24 5.34
C SER A 2 18.82 11.76 6.74
N LEU A 3 17.92 11.62 7.73
CA LEU A 3 18.12 12.01 9.13
C LEU A 3 18.59 10.84 10.03
N ILE A 4 18.47 9.60 9.54
CA ILE A 4 18.81 8.35 10.25
C ILE A 4 19.47 7.43 9.22
N SER A 5 20.76 7.63 8.97
CA SER A 5 21.57 6.81 8.07
C SER A 5 23.05 7.05 8.35
N ASN A 6 23.92 6.11 7.99
CA ASN A 6 25.38 6.27 7.96
C ASN A 6 25.93 6.46 6.53
N LYS A 7 25.06 6.53 5.50
CA LYS A 7 25.49 6.58 4.09
C LYS A 7 25.78 8.01 3.67
N ASN A 8 27.02 8.28 3.23
CA ASN A 8 27.46 9.60 2.74
C ASN A 8 26.50 10.24 1.71
N LYS A 9 25.98 9.45 0.77
CA LYS A 9 25.01 9.93 -0.25
C LYS A 9 23.72 10.48 0.37
N MET A 10 23.29 9.94 1.50
CA MET A 10 22.09 10.39 2.22
C MET A 10 22.38 11.66 3.03
N PHE A 11 23.52 11.72 3.73
CA PHE A 11 23.93 12.92 4.47
C PHE A 11 24.13 14.14 3.59
N ARG A 12 24.60 13.96 2.35
CA ARG A 12 24.70 15.06 1.38
C ARG A 12 23.35 15.74 1.11
N LYS A 13 22.21 15.11 1.42
CA LYS A 13 20.88 15.72 1.30
C LYS A 13 20.45 16.51 2.54
N PHE A 14 21.21 16.45 3.64
CA PHE A 14 20.84 17.09 4.92
C PHE A 14 20.66 18.61 4.78
N HIS A 15 21.53 19.28 4.03
CA HIS A 15 21.45 20.72 3.78
C HIS A 15 20.11 21.16 3.15
N LYS A 16 19.35 20.24 2.52
CA LYS A 16 18.03 20.54 1.96
C LYS A 16 16.94 20.70 3.02
N PHE A 17 17.19 20.30 4.27
CA PHE A 17 16.24 20.49 5.36
C PHE A 17 16.37 21.85 6.05
N THR A 18 17.52 22.52 5.92
CA THR A 18 17.69 23.86 6.51
C THR A 18 16.90 24.89 5.69
N ASN A 19 16.18 25.80 6.37
CA ASN A 19 15.33 26.81 5.74
C ASN A 19 14.26 26.24 4.81
N SER A 20 13.72 25.05 5.12
CA SER A 20 12.70 24.43 4.27
C SER A 20 11.41 24.11 5.03
N VAL A 21 10.35 24.03 4.25
CA VAL A 21 9.06 23.52 4.68
C VAL A 21 8.91 22.12 4.11
N VAL A 22 8.71 21.13 4.98
CA VAL A 22 8.46 19.75 4.59
C VAL A 22 7.01 19.41 4.88
N ILE A 23 6.32 18.94 3.85
CA ILE A 23 4.96 18.41 3.97
C ILE A 23 5.09 16.90 4.14
N LEU A 24 4.60 16.39 5.27
CA LEU A 24 4.46 14.96 5.52
C LEU A 24 3.01 14.59 5.33
N ASP A 25 2.71 13.97 4.18
CA ASP A 25 1.39 13.42 3.89
C ASP A 25 1.29 11.99 4.43
N GLU A 26 0.11 11.61 4.93
CA GLU A 26 -0.17 10.27 5.47
C GLU A 26 0.87 9.81 6.52
N VAL A 27 1.31 10.71 7.42
CA VAL A 27 2.35 10.42 8.44
C VAL A 27 2.01 9.22 9.34
N GLN A 28 0.73 8.86 9.45
CA GLN A 28 0.26 7.65 10.11
C GLN A 28 0.77 6.34 9.50
N SER A 29 1.17 6.34 8.22
CA SER A 29 1.76 5.18 7.53
C SER A 29 3.13 4.78 8.10
N ILE A 30 3.77 5.66 8.88
CA ILE A 30 5.03 5.36 9.53
C ILE A 30 4.77 4.33 10.64
N PRO A 31 5.53 3.22 10.71
CA PRO A 31 5.35 2.22 11.76
C PRO A 31 5.43 2.82 13.16
N HIS A 32 4.50 2.43 14.04
CA HIS A 32 4.40 2.95 15.41
C HIS A 32 5.72 2.84 16.19
N LYS A 33 6.50 1.77 15.96
CA LYS A 33 7.82 1.55 16.56
C LYS A 33 8.84 2.67 16.32
N TYR A 34 8.62 3.56 15.35
CA TYR A 34 9.50 4.68 15.01
C TYR A 34 8.96 6.06 15.41
N TRP A 35 7.77 6.15 16.00
CA TRP A 35 7.12 7.43 16.27
C TRP A 35 7.90 8.31 17.24
N LEU A 36 8.44 7.75 18.33
CA LEU A 36 9.19 8.52 19.32
C LEU A 36 10.49 9.07 18.73
N VAL A 37 11.26 8.26 17.98
CA VAL A 37 12.49 8.74 17.34
C VAL A 37 12.20 9.82 16.29
N LEU A 38 11.12 9.66 15.52
CA LEU A 38 10.69 10.65 14.53
C LEU A 38 10.29 11.97 15.20
N LYS A 39 9.49 11.91 16.28
CA LYS A 39 9.10 13.09 17.07
C LYS A 39 10.33 13.87 17.51
N GLU A 40 11.30 13.19 18.13
CA GLU A 40 12.50 13.84 18.67
C GLU A 40 13.32 14.50 17.57
N ILE A 41 13.56 13.78 16.46
CA ILE A 41 14.34 14.30 15.33
C ILE A 41 13.65 15.52 14.72
N LEU A 42 12.36 15.44 14.41
CA LEU A 42 11.64 16.55 13.76
C LEU A 42 11.56 17.78 14.67
N THR A 43 11.38 17.57 15.99
CA THR A 43 11.40 18.64 16.99
C THR A 43 12.76 19.32 17.01
N LYS A 44 13.86 18.55 17.12
CA LYS A 44 15.22 19.10 17.11
C LYS A 44 15.57 19.79 15.79
N MET A 45 15.07 19.29 14.67
CA MET A 45 15.24 19.92 13.38
C MET A 45 14.55 21.30 13.34
N ALA A 46 13.30 21.36 13.80
CA ALA A 46 12.52 22.60 13.84
C ALA A 46 13.16 23.65 14.78
N GLU A 47 13.65 23.22 15.95
CA GLU A 47 14.33 24.08 16.94
C GLU A 47 15.63 24.70 16.42
N ARG A 48 16.35 24.04 15.50
CA ARG A 48 17.76 24.39 15.18
C ARG A 48 18.00 24.84 13.74
N PHE A 49 17.15 24.50 12.79
CA PHE A 49 17.46 24.66 11.36
C PHE A 49 16.44 25.49 10.57
N ASN A 50 15.62 26.30 11.25
CA ASN A 50 14.54 27.08 10.62
C ASN A 50 13.70 26.19 9.67
N PHE A 51 13.28 25.06 10.24
CA PHE A 51 12.66 23.95 9.53
C PHE A 51 11.21 23.82 9.99
N TYR A 52 10.28 23.80 9.04
CA TYR A 52 8.86 23.69 9.32
C TYR A 52 8.32 22.37 8.80
N VAL A 53 7.49 21.72 9.61
CA VAL A 53 6.80 20.49 9.22
C VAL A 53 5.31 20.77 9.16
N ILE A 54 4.71 20.52 8.00
CA ILE A 54 3.24 20.52 7.83
C ILE A 54 2.81 19.06 7.76
N LEU A 55 2.01 18.63 8.72
CA LEU A 55 1.41 17.30 8.72
C LEU A 55 0.08 17.34 7.98
N SER A 56 0.00 16.67 6.84
CA SER A 56 -1.24 16.44 6.11
C SER A 56 -1.75 15.05 6.46
N THR A 57 -2.88 14.97 7.14
CA THR A 57 -3.44 13.70 7.59
C THR A 57 -4.93 13.83 7.84
N ALA A 58 -5.67 12.79 7.46
CA ALA A 58 -7.09 12.68 7.77
C ALA A 58 -7.35 12.61 9.29
N THR A 59 -6.35 12.23 10.09
CA THR A 59 -6.52 11.81 11.48
C THR A 59 -5.34 12.28 12.31
N GLN A 60 -5.56 13.02 13.40
CA GLN A 60 -4.48 13.56 14.22
C GLN A 60 -3.55 12.43 14.72
N PRO A 61 -2.30 12.37 14.25
CA PRO A 61 -1.38 11.31 14.63
C PRO A 61 -0.85 11.65 16.03
N PHE A 62 -0.99 10.71 16.96
CA PHE A 62 -0.52 10.85 18.36
C PHE A 62 1.02 10.88 18.49
N ILE A 63 1.74 11.01 17.37
CA ILE A 63 3.20 11.18 17.30
C ILE A 63 3.63 12.42 18.09
N PHE A 64 2.86 13.49 18.00
CA PHE A 64 3.14 14.76 18.65
C PHE A 64 2.14 15.03 19.77
N GLU A 65 2.61 15.62 20.87
CA GLU A 65 1.73 16.05 21.95
C GLU A 65 0.91 17.25 21.47
N LYS A 66 -0.31 17.41 21.96
CA LYS A 66 -1.20 18.51 21.52
C LYS A 66 -0.58 19.91 21.67
N ASN A 67 0.38 20.07 22.59
CA ASN A 67 1.05 21.33 22.84
C ASN A 67 2.32 21.52 22.00
N SER A 68 2.77 20.50 21.27
CA SER A 68 4.00 20.55 20.46
C SER A 68 3.76 20.92 18.99
N PHE A 69 2.53 21.27 18.61
CA PHE A 69 2.19 21.72 17.25
C PHE A 69 0.99 22.69 17.28
N THR A 70 0.81 23.43 16.19
CA THR A 70 -0.35 24.31 15.97
C THR A 70 -1.30 23.66 14.99
N GLU A 71 -2.56 23.46 15.39
CA GLU A 71 -3.62 22.99 14.49
C GLU A 71 -4.02 24.11 13.53
N ILE A 72 -3.81 23.89 12.23
CA ILE A 72 -4.06 24.89 11.17
C ILE A 72 -5.56 24.94 10.81
N LEU A 73 -6.28 23.83 10.93
CA LEU A 73 -7.67 23.69 10.52
C LEU A 73 -8.48 22.97 11.60
N ASN A 74 -9.61 23.57 12.02
CA ASN A 74 -10.59 22.86 12.84
C ASN A 74 -11.37 21.87 11.97
N SER A 75 -11.01 20.58 12.05
CA SER A 75 -11.58 19.52 11.20
C SER A 75 -12.97 19.06 11.63
N LYS A 76 -13.39 19.28 12.89
CA LYS A 76 -14.63 18.73 13.46
C LYS A 76 -15.90 19.05 12.66
N PRO A 77 -16.16 20.30 12.22
CA PRO A 77 -17.38 20.63 11.50
C PRO A 77 -17.52 19.87 10.17
N TYR A 78 -16.40 19.57 9.51
CA TYR A 78 -16.42 18.84 8.24
C TYR A 78 -16.83 17.37 8.43
N PHE A 79 -16.36 16.71 9.50
CA PHE A 79 -16.72 15.32 9.79
C PHE A 79 -18.16 15.15 10.30
N GLU A 80 -18.73 16.16 10.96
CA GLU A 80 -20.11 16.11 11.46
C GLU A 80 -21.14 16.21 10.33
N VAL A 81 -20.80 16.89 9.23
CA VAL A 81 -21.67 17.09 8.06
C VAL A 81 -21.60 15.89 7.09
N LEU A 82 -20.48 15.17 7.04
CA LEU A 82 -20.29 14.04 6.13
C LEU A 82 -20.93 12.75 6.68
N ASN A 83 -21.97 12.28 6.00
CA ASN A 83 -22.64 11.00 6.31
C ASN A 83 -23.08 10.24 5.04
N ARG A 84 -22.14 10.06 4.12
CA ARG A 84 -22.28 9.51 2.77
C ARG A 84 -22.41 7.99 2.74
N TYR A 85 -21.89 7.28 3.74
CA TYR A 85 -21.95 5.82 3.79
C TYR A 85 -22.17 5.29 5.21
N GLU A 86 -22.68 4.06 5.28
CA GLU A 86 -22.75 3.28 6.51
C GLU A 86 -21.69 2.17 6.52
N ILE A 87 -21.15 1.90 7.70
CA ILE A 87 -20.18 0.82 7.91
C ILE A 87 -20.92 -0.35 8.54
N LYS A 88 -20.85 -1.53 7.92
CA LYS A 88 -21.35 -2.80 8.42
C LYS A 88 -20.18 -3.72 8.70
N ILE A 89 -20.13 -4.30 9.89
CA ILE A 89 -19.02 -5.12 10.34
C ILE A 89 -19.52 -6.53 10.55
N ASP A 90 -18.99 -7.45 9.75
CA ASP A 90 -19.19 -8.88 9.90
C ASP A 90 -17.85 -9.53 10.27
N LYS A 91 -17.73 -9.85 11.57
CA LYS A 91 -16.54 -10.52 12.12
C LYS A 91 -16.60 -12.04 11.96
N THR A 92 -17.71 -12.58 11.47
CA THR A 92 -17.88 -14.02 11.26
C THR A 92 -16.80 -14.49 10.29
N PRO A 93 -15.96 -15.47 10.67
CA PRO A 93 -14.96 -16.03 9.78
C PRO A 93 -15.62 -16.59 8.53
N LYS A 94 -15.20 -16.12 7.34
CA LYS A 94 -15.70 -16.61 6.05
C LYS A 94 -14.53 -17.02 5.17
N THR A 95 -14.69 -18.10 4.43
CA THR A 95 -13.81 -18.41 3.30
C THR A 95 -14.17 -17.54 2.10
N ILE A 96 -13.34 -17.57 1.06
CA ILE A 96 -13.61 -16.88 -0.20
C ILE A 96 -14.90 -17.38 -0.86
N ASN A 97 -15.18 -18.69 -0.78
CA ASN A 97 -16.42 -19.26 -1.28
C ASN A 97 -17.62 -18.81 -0.44
N ASP A 98 -17.52 -18.84 0.89
CA ASP A 98 -18.63 -18.40 1.76
C ASP A 98 -18.99 -16.92 1.51
N LEU A 99 -17.98 -16.08 1.26
CA LEU A 99 -18.21 -14.70 0.84
C LEU A 99 -19.00 -14.68 -0.47
N TYR A 100 -18.47 -15.32 -1.52
CA TYR A 100 -19.10 -15.35 -2.84
C TYR A 100 -20.54 -15.86 -2.80
N ASP A 101 -20.80 -16.98 -2.12
CA ASP A 101 -22.13 -17.57 -1.99
C ASP A 101 -23.13 -16.66 -1.24
N SER A 102 -22.63 -15.78 -0.37
CA SER A 102 -23.45 -14.82 0.38
C SER A 102 -23.75 -13.51 -0.36
N LEU A 103 -23.14 -13.29 -1.53
CA LEU A 103 -23.27 -12.02 -2.25
C LEU A 103 -24.52 -11.96 -3.12
N HIS A 104 -25.20 -10.82 -3.05
CA HIS A 104 -26.27 -10.45 -3.97
C HIS A 104 -25.89 -9.11 -4.62
N LEU A 105 -25.39 -9.16 -5.85
CA LEU A 105 -24.95 -7.98 -6.59
C LEU A 105 -26.09 -7.45 -7.47
N GLU A 106 -26.48 -6.21 -7.21
CA GLU A 106 -27.49 -5.47 -7.95
C GLU A 106 -26.87 -4.90 -9.24
N LYS A 107 -27.58 -5.01 -10.37
CA LYS A 107 -27.03 -4.66 -11.69
C LYS A 107 -26.75 -3.16 -11.86
N ASP A 108 -27.38 -2.30 -11.07
CA ASP A 108 -27.28 -0.83 -11.14
C ASP A 108 -26.25 -0.24 -10.15
N LYS A 109 -25.70 -1.06 -9.25
CA LYS A 109 -24.71 -0.66 -8.26
C LYS A 109 -23.29 -1.03 -8.72
N ARG A 110 -22.31 -0.30 -8.21
CA ARG A 110 -20.88 -0.53 -8.43
C ARG A 110 -20.24 -1.10 -7.17
N TYR A 111 -19.43 -2.14 -7.35
CA TYR A 111 -18.85 -2.92 -6.28
C TYR A 111 -17.32 -2.90 -6.31
N LEU A 112 -16.72 -2.66 -5.16
CA LEU A 112 -15.29 -2.79 -4.96
C LEU A 112 -15.02 -3.81 -3.85
N PHE A 113 -14.20 -4.81 -4.16
CA PHE A 113 -13.75 -5.82 -3.21
C PHE A 113 -12.25 -5.65 -2.98
N ILE A 114 -11.85 -5.35 -1.75
CA ILE A 114 -10.46 -5.14 -1.37
C ILE A 114 -10.03 -6.27 -0.44
N MET A 115 -9.12 -7.10 -0.93
CA MET A 115 -8.58 -8.25 -0.22
C MET A 115 -7.17 -7.99 0.30
N ASN A 116 -6.79 -8.67 1.38
CA ASN A 116 -5.48 -8.45 1.99
C ASN A 116 -4.31 -9.06 1.22
N THR A 117 -4.51 -10.17 0.52
CA THR A 117 -3.43 -10.84 -0.23
C THR A 117 -3.78 -10.92 -1.72
N VAL A 118 -2.76 -10.94 -2.57
CA VAL A 118 -2.96 -11.08 -4.02
C VAL A 118 -3.61 -12.43 -4.34
N GLY A 119 -3.22 -13.49 -3.63
CA GLY A 119 -3.81 -14.83 -3.80
C GLY A 119 -5.33 -14.83 -3.55
N SER A 120 -5.78 -14.32 -2.39
CA SER A 120 -7.22 -14.28 -2.10
C SER A 120 -8.01 -13.37 -3.02
N ALA A 121 -7.39 -12.28 -3.50
CA ALA A 121 -7.96 -11.43 -4.53
C ALA A 121 -8.13 -12.19 -5.87
N LYS A 122 -7.12 -12.96 -6.30
CA LYS A 122 -7.18 -13.76 -7.53
C LYS A 122 -8.26 -14.85 -7.42
N ASP A 123 -8.31 -15.58 -6.31
CA ASP A 123 -9.31 -16.62 -6.07
C ASP A 123 -10.73 -16.07 -6.19
N PHE A 124 -10.99 -14.94 -5.52
CA PHE A 124 -12.30 -14.31 -5.54
C PHE A 124 -12.64 -13.70 -6.91
N PHE A 125 -11.66 -13.10 -7.60
CA PHE A 125 -11.82 -12.63 -8.97
C PHE A 125 -12.23 -13.77 -9.91
N SER A 126 -11.59 -14.93 -9.82
CA SER A 126 -11.91 -16.10 -10.63
C SER A 126 -13.33 -16.63 -10.38
N LEU A 127 -13.86 -16.53 -9.16
CA LEU A 127 -15.25 -16.87 -8.87
C LEU A 127 -16.21 -15.87 -9.54
N LEU A 128 -15.99 -14.56 -9.34
CA LEU A 128 -16.83 -13.53 -9.94
C LEU A 128 -16.79 -13.53 -11.47
N LYS A 129 -15.65 -13.87 -12.07
CA LYS A 129 -15.48 -13.90 -13.53
C LYS A 129 -16.42 -14.90 -14.21
N LYS A 130 -16.82 -15.97 -13.52
CA LYS A 130 -17.76 -16.99 -14.05
C LYS A 130 -19.14 -16.42 -14.33
N ASP A 131 -19.63 -15.53 -13.46
CA ASP A 131 -20.99 -14.97 -13.56
C ASP A 131 -21.02 -13.59 -14.22
N PHE A 132 -19.94 -12.81 -14.04
CA PHE A 132 -19.90 -11.41 -14.42
C PHE A 132 -18.86 -11.11 -15.52
N LEU A 133 -18.24 -12.14 -16.13
CA LEU A 133 -17.40 -12.11 -17.33
C LEU A 133 -16.69 -10.77 -17.56
N ASP A 134 -17.23 -9.94 -18.45
CA ASP A 134 -16.58 -8.70 -18.85
C ASP A 134 -16.73 -7.57 -17.84
N ASP A 135 -17.69 -7.57 -16.92
CA ASP A 135 -17.95 -6.42 -16.03
C ASP A 135 -17.02 -6.36 -14.80
N VAL A 136 -16.20 -7.40 -14.59
CA VAL A 136 -15.25 -7.50 -13.47
C VAL A 136 -13.84 -7.14 -13.92
N ILE A 137 -13.19 -6.27 -13.16
CA ILE A 137 -11.76 -5.93 -13.31
C ILE A 137 -10.99 -6.43 -12.09
N PHE A 138 -9.79 -6.96 -12.33
CA PHE A 138 -8.80 -7.19 -11.30
C PHE A 138 -7.79 -6.03 -11.22
N LEU A 139 -7.36 -5.66 -10.01
CA LEU A 139 -6.30 -4.68 -9.78
C LEU A 139 -5.32 -5.17 -8.71
N SER A 140 -4.04 -5.22 -9.04
CA SER A 140 -3.00 -5.54 -8.08
C SER A 140 -1.69 -4.86 -8.45
N THR A 141 -0.73 -4.92 -7.51
CA THR A 141 0.64 -4.49 -7.76
C THR A 141 1.40 -5.43 -8.72
N HIS A 142 0.87 -6.62 -9.02
CA HIS A 142 1.47 -7.57 -9.96
C HIS A 142 1.11 -7.29 -11.43
N LEU A 143 0.18 -6.35 -11.68
CA LEU A 143 -0.07 -5.81 -13.01
C LEU A 143 0.95 -4.71 -13.32
N ILE A 144 1.46 -4.67 -14.55
CA ILE A 144 2.29 -3.57 -15.01
C ILE A 144 1.53 -2.22 -14.93
N PRO A 145 2.22 -1.08 -14.70
CA PRO A 145 1.57 0.22 -14.62
C PRO A 145 0.69 0.59 -15.83
N LYS A 146 1.11 0.24 -17.06
CA LYS A 146 0.33 0.51 -18.29
C LYS A 146 -1.08 -0.08 -18.22
N GLU A 147 -1.19 -1.37 -17.90
CA GLU A 147 -2.47 -2.07 -17.82
C GLU A 147 -3.31 -1.62 -16.63
N ARG A 148 -2.65 -1.38 -15.49
CA ARG A 148 -3.31 -0.85 -14.28
C ARG A 148 -3.99 0.49 -14.58
N LEU A 149 -3.30 1.40 -15.26
CA LEU A 149 -3.84 2.71 -15.64
C LEU A 149 -5.02 2.56 -16.61
N LYS A 150 -4.89 1.69 -17.62
CA LYS A 150 -5.98 1.38 -18.57
C LYS A 150 -7.25 0.93 -17.83
N ARG A 151 -7.11 0.02 -16.87
CA ARG A 151 -8.22 -0.53 -16.07
C ARG A 151 -8.84 0.51 -15.14
N ILE A 152 -8.01 1.32 -14.47
CA ILE A 152 -8.49 2.44 -13.64
C ILE A 152 -9.32 3.41 -14.50
N ASN A 153 -8.89 3.71 -15.73
CA ASN A 153 -9.65 4.57 -16.64
C ASN A 153 -10.99 3.95 -17.06
N LEU A 154 -11.07 2.62 -17.23
CA LEU A 154 -12.34 1.94 -17.48
C LEU A 154 -13.31 2.08 -16.30
N LEU A 155 -12.80 1.97 -15.07
CA LEU A 155 -13.59 2.19 -13.85
C LEU A 155 -14.04 3.65 -13.73
N LYS A 156 -13.15 4.63 -13.96
CA LYS A 156 -13.51 6.06 -13.92
C LYS A 156 -14.60 6.42 -14.91
N ASN A 157 -14.58 5.82 -16.10
CA ASN A 157 -15.55 6.05 -17.16
C ASN A 157 -16.82 5.18 -17.03
N ASN A 158 -17.05 4.53 -15.88
CA ASN A 158 -18.21 3.67 -15.62
C ASN A 158 -18.43 2.55 -16.65
N ARG A 159 -17.36 2.11 -17.34
CA ARG A 159 -17.44 1.02 -18.33
C ARG A 159 -17.40 -0.36 -17.69
N LYS A 160 -17.03 -0.42 -16.41
CA LYS A 160 -16.93 -1.62 -15.58
C LYS A 160 -17.47 -1.29 -14.19
N LYS A 161 -18.32 -2.16 -13.65
CA LYS A 161 -19.00 -1.91 -12.38
C LYS A 161 -18.38 -2.63 -11.20
N ILE A 162 -17.66 -3.72 -11.44
CA ILE A 162 -17.09 -4.56 -10.38
C ILE A 162 -15.57 -4.51 -10.45
N ALA A 163 -14.94 -4.26 -9.30
CA ALA A 163 -13.49 -4.32 -9.16
C ALA A 163 -13.10 -5.23 -7.99
N VAL A 164 -12.15 -6.12 -8.22
CA VAL A 164 -11.46 -6.90 -7.18
C VAL A 164 -10.02 -6.40 -7.11
N SER A 165 -9.59 -5.95 -5.95
CA SER A 165 -8.28 -5.34 -5.74
C SER A 165 -7.60 -5.81 -4.47
N THR A 166 -6.30 -5.61 -4.39
CA THR A 166 -5.58 -5.52 -3.10
C THR A 166 -5.58 -4.08 -2.57
N GLN A 167 -4.72 -3.78 -1.58
CA GLN A 167 -4.57 -2.45 -0.98
C GLN A 167 -4.15 -1.34 -1.96
N LEU A 168 -3.85 -1.68 -3.21
CA LEU A 168 -3.49 -0.74 -4.27
C LEU A 168 -4.49 0.42 -4.43
N VAL A 169 -5.79 0.17 -4.23
CA VAL A 169 -6.85 1.19 -4.39
C VAL A 169 -7.03 2.09 -3.16
N GLU A 170 -6.35 1.79 -2.05
CA GLU A 170 -6.45 2.57 -0.80
C GLU A 170 -5.81 3.96 -0.98
N ALA A 171 -4.67 4.03 -1.67
CA ALA A 171 -3.89 5.25 -1.87
C ALA A 171 -3.81 5.67 -3.35
N GLY A 172 -4.06 6.96 -3.62
CA GLY A 172 -3.72 7.59 -4.90
C GLY A 172 -4.61 7.26 -6.11
N VAL A 173 -5.60 6.37 -5.98
CA VAL A 173 -6.54 6.06 -7.07
C VAL A 173 -7.87 6.79 -6.88
N ASP A 174 -8.20 7.64 -7.84
CA ASP A 174 -9.44 8.44 -7.85
C ASP A 174 -10.61 7.64 -8.42
N ILE A 175 -11.18 6.73 -7.61
CA ILE A 175 -12.35 5.91 -7.96
C ILE A 175 -13.43 6.01 -6.87
N ASP A 176 -14.69 5.84 -7.28
CA ASP A 176 -15.88 5.91 -6.43
C ASP A 176 -16.81 4.72 -6.69
N PHE A 177 -17.31 4.08 -5.63
CA PHE A 177 -18.17 2.89 -5.68
C PHE A 177 -19.36 3.01 -4.73
N ASP A 178 -20.48 2.41 -5.10
CA ASP A 178 -21.70 2.40 -4.28
C ASP A 178 -21.56 1.47 -3.07
N VAL A 179 -20.90 0.33 -3.28
CA VAL A 179 -20.69 -0.70 -2.26
C VAL A 179 -19.23 -1.13 -2.24
N VAL A 180 -18.62 -1.15 -1.07
CA VAL A 180 -17.23 -1.57 -0.88
C VAL A 180 -17.18 -2.68 0.16
N PHE A 181 -16.57 -3.80 -0.19
CA PHE A 181 -16.22 -4.89 0.71
C PHE A 181 -14.72 -4.85 0.98
N ARG A 182 -14.33 -4.75 2.24
CA ARG A 182 -12.94 -4.70 2.67
C ARG A 182 -12.69 -5.83 3.66
N ASP A 183 -11.72 -6.69 3.34
CA ASP A 183 -11.23 -7.68 4.31
C ASP A 183 -10.67 -6.97 5.55
N PHE A 184 -10.77 -7.61 6.71
CA PHE A 184 -10.43 -7.01 8.00
C PHE A 184 -8.98 -6.51 7.98
N ALA A 185 -8.75 -5.28 8.43
CA ALA A 185 -7.45 -4.63 8.35
C ALA A 185 -7.30 -3.65 9.52
N PRO A 186 -6.11 -3.05 9.74
CA PRO A 186 -5.94 -1.91 10.63
C PRO A 186 -6.96 -0.80 10.34
N LEU A 187 -7.44 -0.12 11.39
CA LEU A 187 -8.55 0.84 11.27
C LEU A 187 -8.25 2.00 10.30
N ASP A 188 -7.00 2.40 10.20
CA ASP A 188 -6.53 3.42 9.26
C ASP A 188 -6.64 2.95 7.80
N SER A 189 -6.22 1.71 7.48
CA SER A 189 -6.45 1.10 6.16
C SER A 189 -7.94 0.95 5.85
N LEU A 190 -8.77 0.59 6.84
CA LEU A 190 -10.22 0.54 6.68
C LEU A 190 -10.79 1.93 6.36
N ASN A 191 -10.31 2.98 7.03
CA ASN A 191 -10.73 4.35 6.78
C ASN A 191 -10.34 4.85 5.38
N GLN A 192 -9.10 4.59 4.94
CA GLN A 192 -8.64 4.93 3.59
C GLN A 192 -9.50 4.25 2.51
N SER A 193 -9.85 2.98 2.73
CA SER A 193 -10.75 2.22 1.85
C SER A 193 -12.18 2.79 1.86
N ALA A 194 -12.68 3.16 3.04
CA ALA A 194 -14.02 3.71 3.21
C ALA A 194 -14.19 5.06 2.47
N GLY A 195 -13.12 5.83 2.34
CA GLY A 195 -13.08 7.04 1.51
C GLY A 195 -13.32 6.82 0.01
N ARG A 196 -13.37 5.56 -0.46
CA ARG A 196 -13.73 5.17 -1.84
C ARG A 196 -15.20 4.75 -1.99
N CYS A 197 -15.96 4.74 -0.89
CA CYS A 197 -17.39 4.42 -0.87
C CYS A 197 -18.22 5.71 -0.91
N ASN A 198 -19.05 5.86 -1.94
CA ASN A 198 -19.91 7.02 -2.18
C ASN A 198 -19.18 8.37 -1.94
N ARG A 199 -17.94 8.46 -2.45
CA ARG A 199 -17.02 9.58 -2.23
C ARG A 199 -17.63 10.89 -2.71
N GLU A 200 -18.36 10.88 -3.83
CA GLU A 200 -18.98 12.09 -4.35
C GLU A 200 -20.29 12.48 -3.63
N GLY A 201 -20.87 11.57 -2.83
CA GLY A 201 -22.10 11.82 -2.06
C GLY A 201 -23.34 12.12 -2.93
N LYS A 202 -23.32 11.74 -4.21
CA LYS A 202 -24.35 12.10 -5.21
C LYS A 202 -25.59 11.21 -5.18
N LYS A 203 -25.54 10.05 -4.52
CA LYS A 203 -26.60 9.02 -4.52
C LYS A 203 -27.12 8.73 -3.10
N GLU A 204 -27.97 7.72 -2.97
CA GLU A 204 -28.28 7.05 -1.70
C GLU A 204 -27.01 6.69 -0.92
N LYS A 205 -27.13 6.50 0.39
CA LYS A 205 -26.00 6.15 1.26
C LYS A 205 -25.27 4.91 0.72
N GLY A 206 -23.95 5.03 0.59
CA GLY A 206 -23.09 3.91 0.23
C GLY A 206 -23.01 2.89 1.36
N HIS A 207 -22.57 1.67 1.03
CA HIS A 207 -22.39 0.60 1.99
C HIS A 207 -20.94 0.15 2.04
N PHE A 208 -20.30 0.29 3.20
CA PHE A 208 -18.95 -0.18 3.47
C PHE A 208 -19.00 -1.41 4.38
N TYR A 209 -18.68 -2.58 3.83
CA TYR A 209 -18.67 -3.86 4.55
C TYR A 209 -17.25 -4.21 4.97
N VAL A 210 -17.03 -4.37 6.27
CA VAL A 210 -15.82 -4.96 6.83
C VAL A 210 -16.09 -6.44 7.06
N ILE A 211 -15.39 -7.31 6.33
CA ILE A 211 -15.55 -8.76 6.38
C ILE A 211 -14.28 -9.42 6.93
N ASN A 212 -14.40 -10.59 7.56
CA ASN A 212 -13.26 -11.26 8.17
C ASN A 212 -12.93 -12.57 7.43
N LEU A 213 -11.98 -12.49 6.48
CA LEU A 213 -11.69 -13.62 5.60
C LEU A 213 -10.61 -14.55 6.17
N LYS A 214 -10.87 -15.85 6.02
CA LYS A 214 -10.02 -16.94 6.50
C LYS A 214 -9.51 -17.77 5.33
N ASP A 215 -8.21 -18.02 5.34
CA ASP A 215 -7.56 -18.98 4.46
C ASP A 215 -7.97 -20.40 4.86
N LYS A 216 -8.71 -21.08 3.98
CA LYS A 216 -9.17 -22.45 4.19
C LYS A 216 -8.02 -23.45 4.31
N ASN A 217 -6.93 -23.24 3.58
CA ASN A 217 -5.82 -24.18 3.50
C ASN A 217 -4.97 -24.17 4.77
N HIS A 218 -4.72 -22.98 5.34
CA HIS A 218 -3.86 -22.82 6.52
C HIS A 218 -4.62 -22.57 7.82
N GLY A 219 -5.93 -22.30 7.74
CA GLY A 219 -6.77 -22.02 8.90
C GLY A 219 -6.51 -20.66 9.57
N ARG A 220 -5.72 -19.78 8.96
CA ARG A 220 -5.40 -18.42 9.48
C ARG A 220 -6.23 -17.35 8.77
N PHE A 221 -6.37 -16.19 9.40
CA PHE A 221 -7.02 -15.03 8.76
C PHE A 221 -6.06 -14.33 7.79
N TYR A 222 -6.56 -13.85 6.64
CA TYR A 222 -5.69 -13.23 5.64
C TYR A 222 -4.98 -11.96 6.16
N HIS A 223 -5.63 -11.22 7.06
CA HIS A 223 -5.04 -10.05 7.69
C HIS A 223 -3.76 -10.37 8.51
N SER A 224 -3.61 -11.61 8.99
CA SER A 224 -2.48 -12.03 9.83
C SER A 224 -1.18 -12.26 9.05
N TYR A 225 -1.25 -12.35 7.72
CA TYR A 225 -0.06 -12.46 6.86
C TYR A 225 0.55 -11.11 6.53
N ILE A 226 -0.22 -10.02 6.69
CA ILE A 226 0.15 -8.69 6.18
C ILE A 226 0.34 -7.68 7.30
N TYR A 227 -0.43 -7.78 8.39
CA TYR A 227 -0.48 -6.74 9.41
C TYR A 227 0.00 -7.23 10.76
N ASP A 228 0.65 -6.32 11.48
CA ASP A 228 1.06 -6.52 12.87
C ASP A 228 -0.18 -6.88 13.74
N PRO A 229 -0.11 -7.97 14.53
CA PRO A 229 -1.18 -8.36 15.45
C PRO A 229 -1.64 -7.24 16.39
N VAL A 230 -0.76 -6.32 16.79
CA VAL A 230 -1.08 -5.17 17.64
C VAL A 230 -2.09 -4.26 16.96
N LEU A 231 -1.88 -3.92 15.68
CA LEU A 231 -2.77 -3.06 14.89
C LEU A 231 -4.14 -3.71 14.71
N ILE A 232 -4.16 -5.02 14.45
CA ILE A 232 -5.39 -5.79 14.29
C ILE A 232 -6.17 -5.88 15.60
N ASN A 233 -5.50 -6.16 16.71
CA ASN A 233 -6.15 -6.27 18.02
C ASN A 233 -6.73 -4.93 18.47
N ALA A 234 -5.99 -3.83 18.30
CA ALA A 234 -6.52 -2.48 18.53
C ALA A 234 -7.79 -2.23 17.70
N THR A 235 -7.79 -2.62 16.42
CA THR A 235 -8.97 -2.47 15.55
C THR A 235 -10.16 -3.29 16.06
N LYS A 236 -9.93 -4.55 16.49
CA LYS A 236 -10.97 -5.41 17.07
C LYS A 236 -11.58 -4.82 18.35
N GLU A 237 -10.76 -4.22 19.20
CA GLU A 237 -11.18 -3.57 20.45
C GLU A 237 -12.01 -2.31 20.19
N ILE A 238 -11.67 -1.51 19.17
CA ILE A 238 -12.39 -0.29 18.82
C ILE A 238 -13.73 -0.60 18.14
N LEU A 239 -13.74 -1.55 17.20
CA LEU A 239 -14.93 -1.89 16.42
C LEU A 239 -15.85 -2.88 17.17
N LYS A 240 -16.54 -2.43 18.22
CA LYS A 240 -17.41 -3.29 19.06
C LYS A 240 -18.82 -3.54 18.50
N LYS A 241 -19.41 -2.56 17.81
CA LYS A 241 -20.74 -2.65 17.20
C LYS A 241 -20.69 -3.26 15.80
N GLU A 242 -21.82 -3.78 15.35
CA GLU A 242 -22.01 -4.30 14.00
C GLU A 242 -22.22 -3.20 12.96
N LYS A 243 -22.65 -2.00 13.38
CA LYS A 243 -22.95 -0.89 12.49
C LYS A 243 -22.42 0.44 13.02
N TYR A 244 -21.88 1.25 12.11
CA TYR A 244 -21.45 2.63 12.33
C TYR A 244 -21.87 3.52 11.16
N GLN A 245 -21.79 4.83 11.36
CA GLN A 245 -21.97 5.84 10.33
C GLN A 245 -20.63 6.54 10.04
N GLU A 246 -20.49 7.19 8.88
CA GLU A 246 -19.28 7.94 8.54
C GLU A 246 -18.91 8.98 9.62
N LYS A 247 -19.90 9.67 10.19
CA LYS A 247 -19.70 10.63 11.29
C LYS A 247 -19.04 10.03 12.55
N ASP A 248 -19.12 8.70 12.74
CA ASP A 248 -18.49 8.02 13.88
C ASP A 248 -16.98 7.81 13.68
N ILE A 249 -16.50 7.88 12.45
CA ILE A 249 -15.13 7.51 12.05
C ILE A 249 -14.07 8.32 12.80
N LEU A 250 -14.23 9.65 12.86
CA LEU A 250 -13.26 10.51 13.54
C LEU A 250 -13.07 10.09 14.99
N LYS A 251 -14.16 9.72 15.68
CA LYS A 251 -14.12 9.21 17.05
C LYS A 251 -13.41 7.86 17.12
N LEU A 252 -13.74 6.93 16.24
CA LEU A 252 -13.13 5.59 16.21
C LEU A 252 -11.61 5.68 15.99
N ILE A 253 -11.17 6.51 15.05
CA ILE A 253 -9.75 6.63 14.74
C ILE A 253 -8.98 7.31 15.87
N ASN A 254 -9.55 8.34 16.50
CA ASN A 254 -8.93 8.95 17.67
C ASN A 254 -8.78 7.94 18.82
N GLN A 255 -9.75 7.06 19.02
CA GLN A 255 -9.65 5.99 20.01
C GLN A 255 -8.60 4.94 19.62
N TYR A 256 -8.52 4.58 18.34
CA TYR A 256 -7.56 3.63 17.81
C TYR A 256 -6.12 4.08 18.03
N TYR A 257 -5.77 5.31 17.63
CA TYR A 257 -4.41 5.80 17.84
C TYR A 257 -4.09 6.09 19.30
N LYS A 258 -5.08 6.50 20.12
CA LYS A 258 -4.90 6.58 21.56
C LYS A 258 -4.53 5.20 22.13
N ARG A 259 -5.24 4.15 21.72
CA ARG A 259 -4.97 2.77 22.15
C ARG A 259 -3.60 2.29 21.72
N LEU A 260 -3.19 2.55 20.47
CA LEU A 260 -1.83 2.25 20.01
C LEU A 260 -0.76 2.97 20.85
N GLY A 261 -1.01 4.25 21.17
CA GLY A 261 -0.15 5.02 22.07
C GLY A 261 -0.16 4.57 23.53
N GLU A 262 -1.11 3.72 23.96
CA GLU A 262 -1.11 3.08 25.29
C GLU A 262 -0.34 1.74 25.27
N ILE A 263 -0.31 1.05 24.12
CA ILE A 263 0.38 -0.24 23.94
C ILE A 263 1.92 -0.07 23.86
N LYS A 264 2.43 1.16 24.03
CA LYS A 264 3.85 1.57 23.95
C LYS A 264 4.84 0.51 24.46
N SER A 265 5.45 -0.17 23.50
CA SER A 265 6.85 -0.54 23.59
C SER A 265 7.63 0.42 22.71
N ASP A 266 8.05 1.54 23.28
CA ASP A 266 8.93 2.51 22.60
C ASP A 266 10.38 1.99 22.50
N LYS A 267 10.62 0.74 22.90
CA LYS A 267 11.97 0.14 23.00
C LYS A 267 12.77 0.34 21.72
N VAL A 268 12.20 0.05 20.54
CA VAL A 268 12.90 0.23 19.26
C VAL A 268 13.28 1.68 19.02
N SER A 269 12.37 2.63 19.28
CA SER A 269 12.67 4.05 19.16
C SER A 269 13.67 4.53 20.20
N GLN A 270 13.61 4.04 21.43
CA GLN A 270 14.54 4.36 22.51
C GLN A 270 15.95 3.85 22.20
N ASP A 271 16.06 2.61 21.74
CA ASP A 271 17.31 2.00 21.30
C ASP A 271 17.91 2.82 20.13
N LEU A 272 17.10 3.18 19.14
CA LEU A 272 17.52 4.06 18.03
C LEU A 272 17.97 5.44 18.51
N LEU A 273 17.25 6.07 19.44
CA LEU A 273 17.63 7.35 20.01
C LEU A 273 18.95 7.25 20.77
N GLN A 274 19.13 6.20 21.58
CA GLN A 274 20.38 5.96 22.28
C GLN A 274 21.54 5.77 21.29
N MET A 275 21.34 5.05 20.20
CA MET A 275 22.33 4.88 19.13
C MET A 275 22.66 6.22 18.46
N LEU A 276 21.66 7.06 18.20
CA LEU A 276 21.86 8.41 17.64
C LEU A 276 22.64 9.30 18.59
N TYR A 277 22.28 9.34 19.88
CA TYR A 277 22.97 10.14 20.90
C TYR A 277 24.40 9.65 21.18
N SER A 278 24.64 8.35 21.08
CA SER A 278 25.97 7.74 21.23
C SER A 278 26.77 7.67 19.93
N LEU A 279 26.21 8.15 18.81
CA LEU A 279 26.85 8.10 17.48
C LEU A 279 27.24 6.67 17.05
N LYS A 280 26.44 5.67 17.42
CA LYS A 280 26.66 4.25 17.08
C LYS A 280 26.22 3.95 15.64
N PHE A 281 27.08 4.29 14.68
CA PHE A 281 26.78 4.15 13.25
C PHE A 281 27.01 2.75 12.67
N ASP A 282 27.74 1.89 13.37
CA ASP A 282 28.06 0.55 12.91
C ASP A 282 28.02 -0.48 14.05
N GLY A 283 27.89 -1.75 13.70
CA GLY A 283 27.78 -2.86 14.64
C GLY A 283 27.57 -4.20 13.94
N GLU A 284 27.73 -5.30 14.68
CA GLU A 284 27.44 -6.63 14.15
C GLU A 284 25.97 -6.74 13.75
N ARG A 285 25.73 -7.21 12.53
CA ARG A 285 24.37 -7.40 12.02
C ARG A 285 23.77 -8.67 12.60
N GLU A 286 22.68 -8.51 13.34
CA GLU A 286 21.82 -9.60 13.73
C GLU A 286 20.49 -9.51 13.00
N LYS A 287 19.99 -10.66 12.54
CA LYS A 287 18.68 -10.72 11.88
C LYS A 287 17.59 -10.27 12.85
N ASN A 288 16.73 -9.35 12.40
CA ASN A 288 15.60 -8.79 13.15
C ASN A 288 15.97 -7.98 14.40
N LYS A 289 17.20 -7.46 14.48
CA LYS A 289 17.61 -6.50 15.52
C LYS A 289 18.26 -5.29 14.88
N ILE A 290 18.00 -4.13 15.48
CA ILE A 290 18.71 -2.89 15.15
C ILE A 290 19.86 -2.79 16.15
N ASN A 291 21.09 -3.04 15.71
CA ASN A 291 22.28 -2.97 16.55
C ASN A 291 23.04 -1.65 16.36
N SER A 292 22.82 -0.99 15.23
CA SER A 292 23.42 0.29 14.84
C SER A 292 22.48 1.11 13.93
N ILE A 293 22.82 2.38 13.69
CA ILE A 293 22.10 3.23 12.73
C ILE A 293 22.13 2.67 11.30
N ASN A 294 23.14 1.87 10.94
CA ASN A 294 23.23 1.19 9.65
C ASN A 294 22.10 0.19 9.42
N ASP A 295 21.56 -0.36 10.51
CA ASP A 295 20.52 -1.39 10.47
C ASP A 295 19.11 -0.78 10.41
N PHE A 296 19.01 0.55 10.49
CA PHE A 296 17.73 1.24 10.38
C PHE A 296 17.15 1.09 8.98
N VAL A 297 15.99 0.45 8.91
CA VAL A 297 15.17 0.33 7.71
C VAL A 297 13.77 0.86 8.07
N LEU A 298 13.31 1.89 7.37
CA LEU A 298 11.98 2.46 7.58
C LEU A 298 10.87 1.60 6.95
N ILE A 299 11.17 1.02 5.80
CA ILE A 299 10.25 0.16 5.03
C ILE A 299 10.85 -1.23 5.05
N GLU A 300 10.35 -2.08 5.93
CA GLU A 300 10.72 -3.49 5.97
C GLU A 300 10.12 -4.18 4.74
N GLU A 301 10.95 -4.75 3.89
CA GLU A 301 10.49 -5.59 2.78
C GLU A 301 10.31 -7.01 3.33
N ASP A 302 9.06 -7.38 3.63
CA ASP A 302 8.72 -8.74 4.11
C ASP A 302 9.11 -9.84 3.11
N TYR A 303 9.20 -9.48 1.82
CA TYR A 303 9.63 -10.35 0.73
C TYR A 303 10.53 -9.59 -0.23
N TYR A 304 11.65 -10.21 -0.59
CA TYR A 304 12.56 -9.71 -1.62
C TYR A 304 11.81 -9.64 -2.96
N LYS A 305 11.73 -8.43 -3.53
CA LYS A 305 11.10 -8.18 -4.82
C LYS A 305 12.16 -7.77 -5.82
N GLU A 306 11.96 -8.20 -7.06
CA GLU A 306 12.81 -7.82 -8.18
C GLU A 306 11.97 -7.13 -9.24
N ASP A 307 12.60 -6.21 -9.96
CA ASP A 307 11.99 -5.54 -11.09
C ASP A 307 12.04 -6.45 -12.32
N VAL A 308 10.88 -6.73 -12.89
CA VAL A 308 10.71 -7.57 -14.09
C VAL A 308 10.10 -6.74 -15.21
N PHE A 309 10.73 -6.73 -16.37
CA PHE A 309 10.18 -6.10 -17.58
C PHE A 309 9.32 -7.12 -18.32
N ILE A 310 8.08 -6.76 -18.64
CA ILE A 310 7.12 -7.63 -19.32
C ILE A 310 6.86 -7.11 -20.73
N GLU A 311 7.29 -7.86 -21.74
CA GLU A 311 7.00 -7.57 -23.14
C GLU A 311 5.58 -8.02 -23.51
N ILE A 312 4.59 -7.18 -23.18
CA ILE A 312 3.16 -7.50 -23.39
C ILE A 312 2.65 -7.18 -24.80
N ASP A 313 3.35 -6.31 -25.55
CA ASP A 313 2.94 -5.81 -26.85
C ASP A 313 4.14 -5.30 -27.68
N GLU A 314 3.88 -4.93 -28.93
CA GLU A 314 4.91 -4.42 -29.85
C GLU A 314 5.58 -3.13 -29.35
N ASP A 315 4.88 -2.30 -28.57
CA ASP A 315 5.45 -1.07 -28.02
C ASP A 315 6.45 -1.41 -26.90
N ALA A 316 6.11 -2.36 -26.02
CA ALA A 316 7.02 -2.89 -25.01
C ALA A 316 8.30 -3.45 -25.66
N GLN A 317 8.17 -4.16 -26.79
CA GLN A 317 9.30 -4.70 -27.54
C GLN A 317 10.22 -3.60 -28.07
N LYS A 318 9.67 -2.53 -28.65
CA LYS A 318 10.45 -1.37 -29.14
C LYS A 318 11.23 -0.71 -28.00
N VAL A 319 10.57 -0.49 -26.87
CA VAL A 319 11.16 0.10 -25.67
C VAL A 319 12.30 -0.76 -25.12
N TRP A 320 12.12 -2.08 -25.11
CA TRP A 320 13.16 -3.02 -24.69
C TRP A 320 14.37 -3.01 -25.64
N GLN A 321 14.14 -2.98 -26.95
CA GLN A 321 15.22 -2.87 -27.95
C GLN A 321 15.99 -1.56 -27.81
N GLU A 322 15.31 -0.44 -27.53
CA GLU A 322 15.97 0.84 -27.27
C GLU A 322 16.79 0.81 -25.98
N PHE A 323 16.26 0.22 -24.90
CA PHE A 323 16.99 -0.02 -23.66
C PHE A 323 18.27 -0.85 -23.90
N ALA A 324 18.16 -1.94 -24.66
CA ALA A 324 19.31 -2.78 -25.02
C ALA A 324 20.40 -1.97 -25.74
N LYS A 325 20.03 -1.12 -26.70
CA LYS A 325 20.98 -0.23 -27.41
C LYS A 325 21.66 0.75 -26.46
N ILE A 326 20.92 1.32 -25.51
CA ILE A 326 21.45 2.28 -24.52
C ILE A 326 22.53 1.63 -23.64
N LEU A 327 22.40 0.34 -23.31
CA LEU A 327 23.40 -0.35 -22.49
C LEU A 327 24.78 -0.48 -23.17
N HIS A 328 24.83 -0.43 -24.50
CA HIS A 328 26.09 -0.46 -25.25
C HIS A 328 26.82 0.89 -25.28
N ILE A 329 26.19 1.98 -24.82
CA ILE A 329 26.84 3.29 -24.70
C ILE A 329 27.92 3.21 -23.62
N SER A 330 29.17 3.47 -24.02
CA SER A 330 30.33 3.40 -23.12
C SER A 330 30.38 4.54 -22.11
N ASP A 331 30.06 5.78 -22.54
CA ASP A 331 30.03 6.94 -21.65
C ASP A 331 28.86 6.87 -20.67
N ILE A 332 29.16 7.00 -19.38
CA ILE A 332 28.18 6.82 -18.30
C ILE A 332 27.16 7.96 -18.28
N PHE A 333 27.55 9.19 -18.62
CA PHE A 333 26.67 10.35 -18.60
C PHE A 333 25.74 10.35 -19.82
N GLU A 334 26.25 10.02 -21.00
CA GLU A 334 25.45 9.84 -22.21
C GLU A 334 24.47 8.69 -22.06
N ARG A 335 24.92 7.54 -21.53
CA ARG A 335 24.06 6.39 -21.24
C ARG A 335 22.93 6.77 -20.29
N LYS A 336 23.24 7.50 -19.22
CA LYS A 336 22.24 7.97 -18.26
C LYS A 336 21.23 8.92 -18.92
N LYS A 337 21.71 9.89 -19.71
CA LYS A 337 20.86 10.85 -20.43
C LYS A 337 19.93 10.15 -21.42
N ALA A 338 20.45 9.17 -22.16
CA ALA A 338 19.67 8.36 -23.09
C ALA A 338 18.60 7.55 -22.34
N PHE A 339 18.97 6.88 -21.24
CA PHE A 339 17.99 6.16 -20.42
C PHE A 339 16.93 7.08 -19.82
N ASP A 340 17.32 8.26 -19.32
CA ASP A 340 16.37 9.24 -18.75
C ASP A 340 15.30 9.68 -19.79
N SER A 341 15.58 9.60 -21.10
CA SER A 341 14.61 9.92 -22.15
C SER A 341 13.51 8.86 -22.34
N ILE A 342 13.82 7.58 -22.17
CA ILE A 342 12.85 6.47 -22.27
C ILE A 342 12.32 6.01 -20.91
N LYS A 343 12.91 6.50 -19.82
CA LYS A 343 12.69 6.01 -18.46
C LYS A 343 11.21 5.90 -18.08
N ALA A 344 10.44 6.95 -18.37
CA ALA A 344 9.02 6.99 -18.01
C ALA A 344 8.22 5.89 -18.71
N GLU A 345 8.52 5.63 -19.97
CA GLU A 345 7.89 4.59 -20.79
C GLU A 345 8.38 3.19 -20.41
N PHE A 346 9.69 3.02 -20.21
CA PHE A 346 10.29 1.76 -19.75
C PHE A 346 9.61 1.25 -18.48
N TYR A 347 9.47 2.11 -17.46
CA TYR A 347 8.83 1.73 -16.21
C TYR A 347 7.31 1.50 -16.31
N GLN A 348 6.65 1.78 -17.46
CA GLN A 348 5.25 1.38 -17.67
C GLN A 348 5.09 -0.13 -17.85
N TYR A 349 6.18 -0.83 -18.21
CA TYR A 349 6.22 -2.28 -18.46
C TYR A 349 6.98 -3.05 -17.37
N VAL A 350 7.44 -2.35 -16.33
CA VAL A 350 8.15 -2.95 -15.21
C VAL A 350 7.21 -3.20 -14.05
N VAL A 351 7.30 -4.39 -13.47
CA VAL A 351 6.59 -4.77 -12.25
C VAL A 351 7.58 -5.27 -11.20
N SER A 352 7.43 -4.82 -9.95
CA SER A 352 8.27 -5.26 -8.83
C SER A 352 7.56 -6.39 -8.07
N VAL A 353 8.04 -7.62 -8.21
CA VAL A 353 7.38 -8.85 -7.75
C VAL A 353 8.34 -9.82 -7.07
N PRO A 354 7.86 -10.70 -6.19
CA PRO A 354 8.68 -11.79 -5.68
C PRO A 354 9.00 -12.79 -6.79
N VAL A 355 10.27 -12.94 -7.15
CA VAL A 355 10.73 -13.83 -8.25
C VAL A 355 11.21 -15.20 -7.76
N ASN A 356 10.78 -15.66 -6.58
CA ASN A 356 11.40 -16.82 -5.91
C ASN A 356 10.96 -18.18 -6.49
N LYS A 357 9.69 -18.31 -6.89
CA LYS A 357 9.12 -19.60 -7.33
C LYS A 357 9.00 -19.70 -8.86
N ASN A 358 8.67 -18.60 -9.53
CA ASN A 358 8.63 -18.49 -10.98
C ASN A 358 9.56 -17.36 -11.44
N THR A 359 10.83 -17.70 -11.65
CA THR A 359 11.88 -16.71 -11.95
C THR A 359 12.02 -16.53 -13.47
N PRO A 360 11.80 -15.32 -14.01
CA PRO A 360 12.04 -15.03 -15.42
C PRO A 360 13.53 -15.14 -15.78
N PRO A 361 13.87 -15.32 -17.06
CA PRO A 361 15.26 -15.22 -17.49
C PRO A 361 15.81 -13.80 -17.27
N VAL A 362 17.11 -13.71 -17.04
CA VAL A 362 17.82 -12.43 -16.97
C VAL A 362 18.42 -12.12 -18.32
N GLN A 363 18.09 -10.95 -18.86
CA GLN A 363 18.68 -10.41 -20.07
C GLN A 363 19.08 -8.96 -19.79
N ASN A 364 20.26 -8.55 -20.27
CA ASN A 364 20.71 -7.16 -20.12
C ASN A 364 20.75 -6.68 -18.64
N ASN A 365 21.10 -7.59 -17.72
CA ASN A 365 21.09 -7.37 -16.26
C ASN A 365 19.71 -7.01 -15.67
N PHE A 366 18.63 -7.46 -16.32
CA PHE A 366 17.27 -7.23 -15.86
C PHE A 366 16.45 -8.51 -16.03
N TYR A 367 15.50 -8.78 -15.13
CA TYR A 367 14.54 -9.86 -15.35
C TYR A 367 13.60 -9.48 -16.49
N TYR A 368 13.47 -10.34 -17.48
CA TYR A 368 12.76 -10.04 -18.72
C TYR A 368 11.86 -11.19 -19.12
N VAL A 369 10.60 -10.88 -19.41
CA VAL A 369 9.61 -11.82 -19.93
C VAL A 369 9.36 -11.48 -21.39
N PRO A 370 9.85 -12.29 -22.35
CA PRO A 370 9.60 -12.08 -23.76
C PRO A 370 8.17 -12.45 -24.13
N LEU A 371 7.66 -11.87 -25.21
CA LEU A 371 6.30 -12.14 -25.71
C LEU A 371 6.07 -13.64 -26.01
N SER A 372 7.12 -14.36 -26.43
CA SER A 372 7.07 -15.81 -26.75
C SER A 372 6.74 -16.70 -25.56
N ASN A 373 7.03 -16.24 -24.35
CA ASN A 373 6.85 -16.97 -23.10
C ASN A 373 6.00 -16.17 -22.12
N LEU A 374 5.20 -15.22 -22.62
CA LEU A 374 4.41 -14.33 -21.79
C LEU A 374 3.50 -15.13 -20.85
N ASP A 375 2.81 -16.13 -21.40
CA ASP A 375 1.84 -16.93 -20.65
C ASP A 375 2.48 -17.71 -19.50
N ASP A 376 3.77 -18.07 -19.56
CA ASP A 376 4.45 -18.81 -18.48
C ASP A 376 4.65 -17.94 -17.22
N TYR A 377 4.73 -16.61 -17.38
CA TYR A 377 5.14 -15.68 -16.32
C TYR A 377 4.10 -14.60 -16.01
N TYR A 378 3.20 -14.30 -16.94
CA TYR A 378 2.33 -13.16 -16.85
C TYR A 378 0.95 -13.47 -17.42
N ASP A 379 -0.07 -13.31 -16.59
CA ASP A 379 -1.46 -13.42 -17.01
C ASP A 379 -2.01 -12.02 -17.32
N LEU A 380 -2.55 -11.81 -18.52
CA LEU A 380 -3.06 -10.51 -18.95
C LEU A 380 -4.23 -10.00 -18.11
N GLU A 381 -4.92 -10.84 -17.32
CA GLU A 381 -5.99 -10.43 -16.42
C GLU A 381 -5.51 -10.21 -14.98
N THR A 382 -4.59 -11.02 -14.47
CA THR A 382 -4.23 -11.05 -13.05
C THR A 382 -2.78 -10.64 -12.76
N GLY A 383 -1.99 -10.38 -13.80
CA GLY A 383 -0.61 -9.93 -13.73
C GLY A 383 0.38 -11.08 -13.52
N PHE A 384 1.54 -10.76 -12.97
CA PHE A 384 2.63 -11.71 -12.78
C PHE A 384 2.21 -12.98 -12.02
N LYS A 385 2.65 -14.14 -12.53
CA LYS A 385 2.46 -15.47 -11.97
C LYS A 385 3.62 -15.80 -11.04
N VAL A 386 3.41 -15.65 -9.74
CA VAL A 386 4.45 -15.91 -8.72
C VAL A 386 4.79 -17.40 -8.64
N GLU A 387 3.81 -18.27 -8.89
CA GLU A 387 3.99 -19.71 -9.01
C GLU A 387 3.84 -20.07 -10.49
N GLY A 388 4.77 -20.83 -11.06
CA GLY A 388 4.70 -21.25 -12.45
C GLY A 388 3.58 -22.27 -12.65
N ASP A 389 3.06 -22.39 -13.86
CA ASP A 389 1.93 -23.28 -14.20
C ASP A 389 2.27 -24.78 -14.09
N LEU A 390 3.48 -25.14 -13.67
CA LEU A 390 3.98 -26.52 -13.52
C LEU A 390 3.46 -27.28 -12.29
N TYR A 391 2.46 -26.78 -11.56
CA TYR A 391 1.88 -27.46 -10.39
C TYR A 391 0.35 -27.67 -10.43
N PHE A 392 -0.29 -27.55 -11.60
CA PHE A 392 -1.67 -27.99 -11.80
C PHE A 392 -1.78 -29.08 -12.88
N SER A 393 -1.11 -30.21 -12.65
CA SER A 393 -1.44 -31.45 -13.32
C SER A 393 -0.91 -32.65 -12.53
N VAL A 394 -1.66 -33.08 -11.50
CA VAL A 394 -2.07 -34.48 -11.23
C VAL A 394 -3.35 -34.44 -10.40
#